data_AF-A0AAD1V5F3-F1
#
_entry.id   AF-A0AAD1V5F3-F1
#
_cell.length_a   1.000
_cell.length_b   1.000
_cell.length_c   1.000
_cell.angle_alpha   90.00
_cell.angle_beta   90.00
_cell.angle_gamma   90.00
#
_symmetry.space_group_name_H-M   'P 1'
#
loop_
_entity.id
_entity.type
_entity.pdbx_description
1 polymer ?
#
loop_
_entity_poly.entity_id
_entity_poly.type
_entity_poly.pdbx_seq_one_letter_code
_entity_poly.pdbx_strand_id
1 'polypeptide(L)'
;MSIPKNPPSQLSSKYLQEKLTGSIWLQNKKYPYLFEPNGTCEILNHHRSGDYTISTDARSILLNWTNPAFTEELFVLADGSFFLGGSVLIPSNKSRNHDFPCYPLPQPDLNNHQFEIDTGKMPDYGNIILDGRQVRLIESGYCGNVLSDKLREFDSEEAAEEYYYSTICIHDPYYTPGHINEPIYLEFSDDKSHKFYEVTVSGLTVTFRYGRIGTTGQTDNSTYGSPRKALNAAYKKINEKLKKGYVLLPKGKPSPSQYSGAPLPTQIVNDSPNSNLNITQFVRPAWKPIVIEGDSDRLASKFSGRPWLGIDETWPGCPCCAEPLQLFLQLNLSQLPEPVREEFGTGLLQMFHCMSDKCGFEAEEGTIYYGRVPFLIKNVRIRVVQPVGMGSTPPLPQIDGEDYGTYLPAKTITEWLEIEDYPDPDDLVELVSGWERLQENDLWDAVMERLGLDDLDNYDELYPTDESDKLGGYPRWVQGMECPGCPVCQAPMRQVFQLASEQNLNYAFGDLGIAHILQCKTHKDQFAFVWACG
;
A
#
# COMPACT_ATOMS: atom_id res chain seq x y z
N MET A 1 36.63 54.99 4.56
CA MET A 1 36.49 53.62 4.03
C MET A 1 35.27 53.60 3.15
N SER A 2 35.46 53.19 1.91
CA SER A 2 34.49 53.26 0.82
C SER A 2 33.37 52.25 1.00
N ILE A 3 32.14 52.68 0.72
CA ILE A 3 30.96 51.83 0.58
C ILE A 3 31.21 50.86 -0.60
N PRO A 4 31.04 49.53 -0.45
CA PRO A 4 31.00 48.65 -1.60
C PRO A 4 29.71 48.95 -2.39
N LYS A 5 29.89 49.53 -3.59
CA LYS A 5 28.85 49.53 -4.64
C LYS A 5 28.93 48.20 -5.37
N ASN A 6 27.92 47.35 -5.22
CA ASN A 6 27.30 46.58 -6.31
C ASN A 6 26.11 45.77 -5.76
N PRO A 7 24.89 45.89 -6.31
CA PRO A 7 23.85 44.86 -6.13
C PRO A 7 24.30 43.56 -6.83
N PRO A 8 23.77 42.38 -6.44
CA PRO A 8 24.06 41.15 -7.15
C PRO A 8 23.69 41.31 -8.63
N SER A 9 24.54 40.76 -9.49
CA SER A 9 24.51 40.84 -10.96
C SER A 9 23.09 40.79 -11.53
N GLN A 10 22.73 41.73 -12.41
CA GLN A 10 21.58 41.57 -13.29
C GLN A 10 21.71 40.21 -13.99
N LEU A 11 20.72 39.33 -13.81
CA LEU A 11 20.60 38.11 -14.60
C LEU A 11 20.63 38.53 -16.08
N SER A 12 21.56 37.96 -16.85
CA SER A 12 21.67 38.22 -18.29
C SER A 12 21.09 37.05 -19.07
N SER A 13 20.57 37.31 -20.27
CA SER A 13 20.06 36.25 -21.14
C SER A 13 21.10 35.16 -21.41
N LYS A 14 22.37 35.55 -21.51
CA LYS A 14 23.51 34.63 -21.65
C LYS A 14 23.70 33.72 -20.43
N TYR A 15 23.63 34.28 -19.21
CA TYR A 15 23.73 33.51 -17.98
C TYR A 15 22.58 32.50 -17.84
N LEU A 16 21.35 32.92 -18.18
CA LEU A 16 20.21 32.01 -18.16
C LEU A 16 20.33 30.89 -19.20
N GLN A 17 20.81 31.21 -20.41
CA GLN A 17 21.05 30.20 -21.43
C GLN A 17 22.07 29.15 -20.96
N GLU A 18 23.18 29.58 -20.34
CA GLU A 18 24.18 28.68 -19.75
C GLU A 18 23.60 27.83 -18.60
N LYS A 19 22.67 28.38 -17.80
CA LYS A 19 22.00 27.65 -16.72
C LYS A 19 20.96 26.64 -17.22
N LEU A 20 20.21 26.96 -18.27
CA LEU A 20 19.14 26.11 -18.81
C LEU A 20 19.69 24.95 -19.62
N THR A 21 20.64 25.25 -20.49
CA THR A 21 21.07 24.32 -21.54
C THR A 21 21.83 23.13 -20.98
N GLY A 22 21.55 21.94 -21.51
CA GLY A 22 22.25 20.70 -21.11
C GLY A 22 21.90 20.19 -19.71
N SER A 23 20.84 20.72 -19.09
CA SER A 23 20.32 20.27 -17.80
C SER A 23 18.86 19.86 -17.92
N ILE A 24 18.45 18.86 -17.14
CA ILE A 24 17.06 18.43 -17.01
C ILE A 24 16.45 19.13 -15.82
N TRP A 25 15.26 19.70 -15.99
CA TRP A 25 14.55 20.45 -14.97
C TRP A 25 13.21 19.79 -14.66
N LEU A 26 12.97 19.49 -13.40
CA LEU A 26 11.75 18.84 -12.94
C LEU A 26 10.76 19.86 -12.43
N GLN A 27 9.59 19.96 -13.07
CA GLN A 27 8.43 20.64 -12.51
C GLN A 27 7.64 19.64 -11.64
N ASN A 28 7.36 19.99 -10.39
CA ASN A 28 6.63 19.13 -9.43
C ASN A 28 7.21 17.71 -9.27
N LYS A 29 8.53 17.54 -9.45
CA LYS A 29 9.21 16.21 -9.50
C LYS A 29 8.68 15.27 -10.61
N LYS A 30 7.83 15.76 -11.52
CA LYS A 30 7.03 14.95 -12.46
C LYS A 30 7.43 15.14 -13.92
N TYR A 31 7.59 16.38 -14.36
CA TYR A 31 7.81 16.69 -15.77
C TYR A 31 9.28 17.05 -16.03
N PRO A 32 10.06 16.18 -16.70
CA PRO A 32 11.46 16.44 -17.01
C PRO A 32 11.60 17.30 -18.27
N TYR A 33 11.74 18.60 -18.09
CA TYR A 33 12.04 19.54 -19.17
C TYR A 33 13.52 19.48 -19.53
N LEU A 34 13.81 19.18 -20.79
CA LEU A 34 15.14 19.27 -21.38
C LEU A 34 15.22 20.51 -22.27
N PHE A 35 16.20 21.37 -22.02
CA PHE A 35 16.50 22.54 -22.85
C PHE A 35 17.83 22.33 -23.58
N GLU A 36 17.79 22.42 -24.91
CA GLU A 36 18.94 22.15 -25.75
C GLU A 36 19.58 23.46 -26.25
N PRO A 37 20.92 23.52 -26.42
CA PRO A 37 21.61 24.72 -26.89
C PRO A 37 21.14 25.27 -28.24
N ASN A 38 20.48 24.44 -29.06
CA ASN A 38 19.92 24.81 -30.35
C ASN A 38 18.61 25.61 -30.26
N GLY A 39 18.10 25.89 -29.05
CA GLY A 39 16.85 26.60 -28.83
C GLY A 39 15.62 25.71 -28.77
N THR A 40 15.77 24.38 -28.80
CA THR A 40 14.66 23.44 -28.64
C THR A 40 14.44 23.07 -27.18
N CYS A 41 13.19 22.76 -26.85
CA CYS A 41 12.80 22.20 -25.57
C CYS A 41 11.95 20.95 -25.78
N GLU A 42 12.09 19.98 -24.88
CA GLU A 42 11.36 18.72 -24.90
C GLU A 42 10.95 18.35 -23.47
N ILE A 43 9.79 17.72 -23.32
CA ILE A 43 9.46 17.01 -22.08
C ILE A 43 9.87 15.56 -22.29
N LEU A 44 10.91 15.09 -21.59
CA LEU A 44 11.40 13.71 -21.72
C LEU A 44 10.31 12.72 -21.32
N ASN A 45 10.33 11.54 -21.95
CA ASN A 45 9.30 10.50 -21.80
C ASN A 45 7.88 10.94 -22.21
N HIS A 46 7.77 12.07 -22.90
CA HIS A 46 6.54 12.57 -23.50
C HIS A 46 6.80 12.91 -24.98
N HIS A 47 5.82 12.69 -25.87
CA HIS A 47 5.94 13.07 -27.29
C HIS A 47 5.74 14.58 -27.53
N ARG A 48 6.26 15.45 -26.65
CA ARG A 48 6.05 16.90 -26.69
C ARG A 48 7.37 17.65 -26.81
N SER A 49 7.50 18.39 -27.91
CA SER A 49 8.68 19.21 -28.22
C SER A 49 8.28 20.58 -28.75
N GLY A 50 9.18 21.55 -28.60
CA GLY A 50 8.97 22.93 -29.01
C GLY A 50 10.27 23.71 -29.08
N ASP A 51 10.14 25.02 -29.24
CA ASP A 51 11.25 25.96 -29.24
C ASP A 51 11.10 26.91 -28.06
N TYR A 52 12.21 27.36 -27.48
CA TYR A 52 12.20 28.33 -26.40
C TYR A 52 12.95 29.61 -26.76
N THR A 53 12.51 30.75 -26.20
CA THR A 53 13.17 32.06 -26.39
C THR A 53 13.27 32.79 -25.07
N ILE A 54 14.49 33.17 -24.68
CA ILE A 54 14.74 33.95 -23.46
C ILE A 54 14.45 35.43 -23.73
N SER A 55 13.69 36.08 -22.86
CA SER A 55 13.37 37.50 -22.95
C SER A 55 14.63 38.38 -22.86
N THR A 56 14.59 39.56 -23.49
CA THR A 56 15.73 40.49 -23.51
C THR A 56 16.07 41.05 -22.12
N ASP A 57 15.09 41.11 -21.23
CA ASP A 57 15.26 41.53 -19.83
C ASP A 57 15.61 40.38 -18.89
N ALA A 58 15.75 39.15 -19.41
CA ALA A 58 16.08 37.94 -18.66
C ALA A 58 15.12 37.65 -17.49
N ARG A 59 13.85 38.04 -17.63
CA ARG A 59 12.79 37.79 -16.63
C ARG A 59 11.85 36.65 -17.01
N SER A 60 11.84 36.23 -18.27
CA SER A 60 11.01 35.13 -18.71
C SER A 60 11.58 34.37 -19.90
N ILE A 61 11.05 33.18 -20.13
CA ILE A 61 11.41 32.29 -21.22
C ILE A 61 10.12 31.78 -21.84
N LEU A 62 9.93 32.11 -23.11
CA LEU A 62 8.75 31.73 -23.86
C LEU A 62 8.96 30.34 -24.44
N LEU A 63 8.07 29.39 -24.13
CA LEU A 63 8.09 28.02 -24.65
C LEU A 63 6.98 27.87 -25.71
N ASN A 64 7.34 27.56 -26.94
CA ASN A 64 6.43 27.39 -28.07
C ASN A 64 6.35 25.91 -28.45
N TRP A 65 5.32 25.23 -27.96
CA TRP A 65 5.08 23.82 -28.21
C TRP A 65 4.48 23.58 -29.58
N THR A 66 4.80 22.43 -30.18
CA THR A 66 4.38 22.10 -31.55
C THR A 66 3.27 21.05 -31.62
N ASN A 67 3.08 20.23 -30.56
CA ASN A 67 2.09 19.16 -30.55
C ASN A 67 1.60 18.82 -29.12
N PRO A 68 0.42 19.32 -28.69
CA PRO A 68 -0.41 20.33 -29.35
C PRO A 68 0.30 21.70 -29.41
N ALA A 69 -0.10 22.55 -30.36
CA ALA A 69 0.52 23.87 -30.52
C ALA A 69 -0.04 24.88 -29.52
N PHE A 70 0.81 25.38 -28.62
CA PHE A 70 0.51 26.47 -27.69
C PHE A 70 1.80 27.13 -27.19
N THR A 71 1.64 28.28 -26.55
CA THR A 71 2.76 29.03 -25.97
C THR A 71 2.56 29.17 -24.46
N GLU A 72 3.60 28.94 -23.69
CA GLU A 72 3.62 29.18 -22.24
C GLU A 72 4.87 29.97 -21.82
N GLU A 73 4.83 30.59 -20.65
CA GLU A 73 5.89 31.47 -20.14
C GLU A 73 6.47 30.90 -18.84
N LEU A 74 7.78 30.62 -18.87
CA LEU A 74 8.58 30.23 -17.72
C LEU A 74 9.17 31.50 -17.09
N PHE A 75 8.79 31.81 -15.86
CA PHE A 75 9.26 33.01 -15.16
C PHE A 75 10.61 32.78 -14.51
N VAL A 76 11.45 33.82 -14.51
CA VAL A 76 12.75 33.82 -13.83
C VAL A 76 12.61 34.66 -12.56
N LEU A 77 12.71 34.01 -11.41
CA LEU A 77 12.62 34.66 -10.11
C LEU A 77 13.88 35.48 -9.80
N ALA A 78 13.81 36.35 -8.78
CA ALA A 78 14.91 37.25 -8.41
C ALA A 78 16.19 36.53 -7.97
N ASP A 79 16.08 35.29 -7.48
CA ASP A 79 17.19 34.39 -7.14
C ASP A 79 17.73 33.60 -8.34
N GLY A 80 17.14 33.78 -9.53
CA GLY A 80 17.45 33.07 -10.76
C GLY A 80 16.80 31.69 -10.88
N SER A 81 15.90 31.31 -9.98
CA SER A 81 15.10 30.09 -10.08
C SER A 81 14.05 30.19 -11.18
N PHE A 82 13.70 29.06 -11.79
CA PHE A 82 12.70 29.00 -12.87
C PHE A 82 11.34 28.59 -12.30
N PHE A 83 10.28 29.32 -12.63
CA PHE A 83 8.93 29.12 -12.12
C PHE A 83 7.92 28.92 -13.25
N LEU A 84 7.23 27.79 -13.26
CA LEU A 84 6.23 27.42 -14.27
C LEU A 84 5.01 26.80 -13.59
N GLY A 85 3.80 27.20 -14.00
CA GLY A 85 2.57 26.53 -13.61
C GLY A 85 2.37 26.38 -12.10
N GLY A 86 2.78 27.37 -11.30
CA GLY A 86 2.60 27.37 -9.84
C GLY A 86 3.79 26.85 -9.02
N SER A 87 4.84 26.33 -9.66
CA SER A 87 5.95 25.67 -8.96
C SER A 87 7.33 26.07 -9.49
N VAL A 88 8.34 25.98 -8.62
CA VAL A 88 9.75 26.16 -8.98
C VAL A 88 10.29 24.86 -9.58
N LEU A 89 10.98 24.96 -10.71
CA LEU A 89 11.65 23.84 -11.36
C LEU A 89 12.93 23.49 -10.60
N ILE A 90 13.17 22.19 -10.39
CA ILE A 90 14.33 21.66 -9.66
C ILE A 90 15.30 21.02 -10.66
N PRO A 91 16.60 21.33 -10.62
CA PRO A 91 17.57 20.69 -11.51
C PRO A 91 17.75 19.20 -11.18
N SER A 92 17.93 18.38 -12.20
CA SER A 92 18.16 16.94 -12.10
C SER A 92 19.51 16.57 -12.70
N ASN A 93 20.29 15.74 -11.98
CA ASN A 93 21.58 15.22 -12.43
C ASN A 93 21.46 13.97 -13.34
N LYS A 94 20.23 13.57 -13.67
CA LYS A 94 19.95 12.38 -14.47
C LYS A 94 20.28 12.62 -15.95
N SER A 95 20.56 11.54 -16.69
CA SER A 95 20.87 11.63 -18.13
C SER A 95 19.59 11.67 -18.98
N ARG A 96 19.70 12.07 -20.26
CA ARG A 96 18.57 12.03 -21.21
C ARG A 96 17.96 10.62 -21.39
N ASN A 97 18.78 9.58 -21.26
CA ASN A 97 18.35 8.18 -21.41
C ASN A 97 17.88 7.58 -20.08
N HIS A 98 17.90 8.36 -18.99
CA HIS A 98 17.33 7.94 -17.73
C HIS A 98 15.83 7.75 -17.95
N ASP A 99 15.31 6.57 -17.62
CA ASP A 99 13.88 6.39 -17.58
C ASP A 99 13.37 7.19 -16.38
N PHE A 100 12.83 8.38 -16.65
CA PHE A 100 12.04 9.09 -15.67
C PHE A 100 10.74 8.32 -15.62
N PRO A 101 10.51 7.46 -14.60
CA PRO A 101 9.16 6.97 -14.42
C PRO A 101 8.31 8.22 -14.46
N CYS A 102 7.42 8.30 -15.45
CA CYS A 102 6.30 9.19 -15.36
C CYS A 102 5.64 8.68 -14.09
N TYR A 103 6.04 9.21 -12.93
CA TYR A 103 5.36 8.88 -11.70
C TYR A 103 3.92 9.21 -12.07
N PRO A 104 3.01 8.23 -11.95
CA PRO A 104 1.64 8.63 -11.88
C PRO A 104 1.64 9.74 -10.82
N LEU A 105 0.89 10.81 -11.08
CA LEU A 105 0.36 11.61 -9.98
C LEU A 105 0.04 10.65 -8.83
N PRO A 106 0.30 11.02 -7.55
CA PRO A 106 0.05 10.15 -6.41
C PRO A 106 -1.15 9.27 -6.74
N GLN A 107 -0.95 7.94 -6.70
CA GLN A 107 -2.07 7.00 -6.85
C GLN A 107 -3.27 7.66 -6.20
N PRO A 108 -4.41 7.82 -6.93
CA PRO A 108 -5.48 8.72 -6.51
C PRO A 108 -5.57 8.57 -5.02
N ASP A 109 -5.25 9.63 -4.27
CA ASP A 109 -5.13 9.57 -2.81
C ASP A 109 -6.22 8.61 -2.35
N LEU A 110 -5.84 7.43 -1.85
CA LEU A 110 -6.81 6.35 -1.60
C LEU A 110 -7.87 6.85 -0.60
N ASN A 111 -7.58 7.97 0.06
CA ASN A 111 -8.42 8.66 1.02
C ASN A 111 -9.42 9.63 0.37
N ASN A 112 -9.29 10.02 -0.91
CA ASN A 112 -10.12 11.08 -1.53
C ASN A 112 -10.54 10.87 -3.00
N HIS A 113 -10.05 9.85 -3.71
CA HIS A 113 -10.48 9.56 -5.09
C HIS A 113 -10.41 10.75 -6.07
N GLN A 114 -9.54 11.72 -5.80
CA GLN A 114 -9.35 12.92 -6.60
C GLN A 114 -8.15 12.72 -7.53
N PHE A 115 -8.36 12.92 -8.82
CA PHE A 115 -7.32 12.83 -9.84
C PHE A 115 -7.29 14.10 -10.69
N GLU A 116 -6.09 14.66 -10.84
CA GLU A 116 -5.86 15.80 -11.70
C GLU A 116 -5.76 15.33 -13.17
N ILE A 117 -6.67 15.81 -14.02
CA ILE A 117 -6.67 15.49 -15.45
C ILE A 117 -6.08 16.65 -16.26
N ASP A 118 -5.27 16.32 -17.26
CA ASP A 118 -4.88 17.26 -18.30
C ASP A 118 -6.01 17.33 -19.34
N THR A 119 -6.71 18.45 -19.40
CA THR A 119 -7.80 18.64 -20.37
C THR A 119 -7.30 18.96 -21.79
N GLY A 120 -5.98 18.92 -22.01
CA GLY A 120 -5.33 19.11 -23.31
C GLY A 120 -4.98 20.55 -23.64
N LYS A 121 -4.98 21.44 -22.65
CA LYS A 121 -4.80 22.90 -22.80
C LYS A 121 -4.14 23.53 -21.57
N MET A 122 -2.88 23.25 -21.28
CA MET A 122 -2.18 23.97 -20.19
C MET A 122 -2.35 25.50 -20.34
N PRO A 123 -2.73 26.23 -19.27
CA PRO A 123 -2.74 25.82 -17.85
C PRO A 123 -4.08 25.26 -17.32
N ASP A 124 -4.96 24.76 -18.18
CA ASP A 124 -6.30 24.27 -17.83
C ASP A 124 -6.23 22.87 -17.17
N TYR A 125 -5.99 22.84 -15.86
CA TYR A 125 -6.07 21.65 -15.01
C TYR A 125 -7.51 21.38 -14.59
N GLY A 126 -7.96 20.14 -14.66
CA GLY A 126 -9.23 19.72 -14.08
C GLY A 126 -9.04 18.72 -12.96
N ASN A 127 -10.04 18.59 -12.07
CA ASN A 127 -10.07 17.51 -11.10
C ASN A 127 -11.25 16.60 -11.40
N ILE A 128 -11.01 15.29 -11.45
CA ILE A 128 -12.07 14.29 -11.39
C ILE A 128 -12.06 13.64 -10.01
N ILE A 129 -13.20 13.60 -9.34
CA ILE A 129 -13.37 13.06 -7.99
C ILE A 129 -14.40 11.94 -8.06
N LEU A 130 -14.10 10.76 -7.51
CA LEU A 130 -15.05 9.66 -7.34
C LEU A 130 -15.49 9.56 -5.87
N ASP A 131 -16.75 9.78 -5.56
CA ASP A 131 -17.30 9.69 -4.20
C ASP A 131 -18.45 8.69 -4.21
N GLY A 132 -18.14 7.42 -3.91
CA GLY A 132 -19.06 6.29 -4.00
C GLY A 132 -19.68 6.15 -5.38
N ARG A 133 -20.94 6.59 -5.53
CA ARG A 133 -21.72 6.53 -6.79
C ARG A 133 -21.67 7.82 -7.61
N GLN A 134 -20.92 8.80 -7.15
CA GLN A 134 -20.87 10.12 -7.77
C GLN A 134 -19.49 10.36 -8.37
N VAL A 135 -19.45 10.90 -9.59
CA VAL A 135 -18.22 11.40 -10.21
C VAL A 135 -18.37 12.88 -10.45
N ARG A 136 -17.51 13.68 -9.85
CA ARG A 136 -17.46 15.13 -10.03
C ARG A 136 -16.31 15.48 -10.95
N LEU A 137 -16.59 16.20 -12.02
CA LEU A 137 -15.59 16.73 -12.94
C LEU A 137 -15.57 18.26 -12.80
N ILE A 138 -14.42 18.78 -12.38
CA ILE A 138 -14.15 20.21 -12.28
C ILE A 138 -13.26 20.57 -13.46
N GLU A 139 -13.84 21.16 -14.50
CA GLU A 139 -13.09 21.68 -15.66
C GLU A 139 -12.71 23.14 -15.37
N SER A 140 -11.42 23.50 -15.48
CA SER A 140 -10.99 24.90 -15.57
C SER A 140 -10.79 25.28 -17.05
N GLY A 141 -11.09 26.53 -17.42
CA GLY A 141 -10.94 27.02 -18.79
C GLY A 141 -9.93 28.16 -18.90
N TYR A 142 -9.37 28.33 -20.10
CA TYR A 142 -8.49 29.44 -20.47
C TYR A 142 -9.00 30.76 -19.89
N CYS A 143 -8.13 31.45 -19.13
CA CYS A 143 -8.39 32.71 -18.43
C CYS A 143 -9.07 32.60 -17.05
N GLY A 144 -9.04 31.42 -16.40
CA GLY A 144 -9.25 31.30 -14.95
C GLY A 144 -10.68 31.59 -14.43
N ASN A 145 -11.70 31.55 -15.29
CA ASN A 145 -13.08 31.90 -14.88
C ASN A 145 -14.20 31.02 -15.46
N VAL A 146 -13.91 29.79 -15.88
CA VAL A 146 -14.96 28.80 -16.13
C VAL A 146 -14.63 27.56 -15.30
N LEU A 147 -15.17 27.51 -14.08
CA LEU A 147 -15.32 26.25 -13.33
C LEU A 147 -16.62 25.62 -13.83
N SER A 148 -16.49 24.63 -14.71
CA SER A 148 -17.60 23.77 -15.07
C SER A 148 -17.59 22.62 -14.06
N ASP A 149 -18.50 22.66 -13.08
CA ASP A 149 -18.70 21.59 -12.10
C ASP A 149 -19.81 20.67 -12.61
N LYS A 150 -19.42 19.49 -13.09
CA LYS A 150 -20.34 18.46 -13.57
C LYS A 150 -20.32 17.30 -12.57
N LEU A 151 -21.35 17.23 -11.75
CA LEU A 151 -21.63 16.05 -10.92
C LEU A 151 -22.47 15.07 -11.73
N ARG A 152 -22.02 13.81 -11.78
CA ARG A 152 -22.75 12.70 -12.38
C ARG A 152 -22.94 11.59 -11.37
N GLU A 153 -24.19 11.16 -11.19
CA GLU A 153 -24.56 10.05 -10.30
C GLU A 153 -24.83 8.77 -11.11
N PHE A 154 -24.47 7.63 -10.54
CA PHE A 154 -24.60 6.32 -11.17
C PHE A 154 -25.43 5.36 -10.32
N ASP A 155 -26.05 4.36 -10.96
CA ASP A 155 -26.89 3.36 -10.29
C ASP A 155 -26.08 2.41 -9.38
N SER A 156 -24.75 2.37 -9.53
CA SER A 156 -23.82 1.54 -8.75
C SER A 156 -22.44 2.18 -8.66
N GLU A 157 -21.68 1.81 -7.63
CA GLU A 157 -20.29 2.27 -7.47
C GLU A 157 -19.40 1.71 -8.59
N GLU A 158 -19.67 0.49 -9.06
CA GLU A 158 -18.96 -0.11 -10.18
C GLU A 158 -19.09 0.73 -11.45
N ALA A 159 -20.30 1.24 -11.72
CA ALA A 159 -20.53 2.09 -12.89
C ALA A 159 -19.89 3.48 -12.75
N ALA A 160 -19.85 4.03 -11.52
CA ALA A 160 -19.17 5.28 -11.23
C ALA A 160 -17.64 5.13 -11.41
N GLU A 161 -17.06 4.05 -10.90
CA GLU A 161 -15.63 3.74 -11.02
C GLU A 161 -15.22 3.49 -12.49
N GLU A 162 -16.00 2.73 -13.26
CA GLU A 162 -15.74 2.55 -14.69
C GLU A 162 -15.77 3.89 -15.45
N TYR A 163 -16.72 4.76 -15.13
CA TYR A 163 -16.77 6.09 -15.73
C TYR A 163 -15.57 6.95 -15.31
N TYR A 164 -15.21 6.95 -14.03
CA TYR A 164 -14.06 7.66 -13.49
C TYR A 164 -12.76 7.29 -14.22
N TYR A 165 -12.40 6.00 -14.24
CA TYR A 165 -11.18 5.56 -14.91
C TYR A 165 -11.25 5.73 -16.43
N SER A 166 -12.42 5.54 -17.05
CA SER A 166 -12.55 5.82 -18.48
C SER A 166 -12.31 7.30 -18.81
N THR A 167 -12.74 8.21 -17.93
CA THR A 167 -12.54 9.65 -18.10
C THR A 167 -11.06 9.99 -17.91
N ILE A 168 -10.40 9.41 -16.90
CA ILE A 168 -8.95 9.53 -16.73
C ILE A 168 -8.23 9.05 -17.99
N CYS A 169 -8.50 7.83 -18.48
CA CYS A 169 -7.84 7.28 -19.66
C CYS A 169 -8.13 8.06 -20.96
N ILE A 170 -9.26 8.76 -21.04
CA ILE A 170 -9.57 9.65 -22.17
C ILE A 170 -8.69 10.91 -22.14
N HIS A 171 -8.47 11.48 -20.95
CA HIS A 171 -7.71 12.71 -20.76
C HIS A 171 -6.20 12.48 -20.56
N ASP A 172 -5.83 11.29 -20.08
CA ASP A 172 -4.48 10.79 -19.92
C ASP A 172 -4.40 9.34 -20.47
N PRO A 173 -4.19 9.18 -21.81
CA PRO A 173 -4.16 7.87 -22.45
C PRO A 173 -2.97 7.00 -22.05
N TYR A 174 -2.02 7.53 -21.26
CA TYR A 174 -0.88 6.80 -20.72
C TYR A 174 -1.04 6.49 -19.23
N TYR A 175 -2.17 6.87 -18.63
CA TYR A 175 -2.53 6.48 -17.28
C TYR A 175 -2.57 4.96 -17.16
N THR A 176 -1.64 4.42 -16.37
CA THR A 176 -1.64 3.02 -15.96
C THR A 176 -1.66 3.00 -14.43
N PRO A 177 -2.74 2.51 -13.80
CA PRO A 177 -2.70 2.26 -12.37
C PRO A 177 -1.59 1.22 -12.11
N GLY A 178 -0.90 1.34 -10.99
CA GLY A 178 0.24 0.48 -10.64
C GLY A 178 -0.11 -1.01 -10.57
N HIS A 179 0.90 -1.84 -10.27
CA HIS A 179 0.68 -3.26 -10.00
C HIS A 179 -0.30 -3.40 -8.84
N ILE A 180 -1.40 -4.13 -9.07
CA ILE A 180 -2.45 -4.27 -8.05
C ILE A 180 -2.16 -5.48 -7.17
N ASN A 181 -1.58 -6.55 -7.73
CA ASN A 181 -1.27 -7.78 -7.01
C ASN A 181 0.00 -8.46 -7.55
N GLU A 182 0.64 -9.27 -6.72
CA GLU A 182 1.66 -10.22 -7.16
C GLU A 182 1.11 -11.28 -8.16
N PRO A 183 1.95 -11.85 -9.04
CA PRO A 183 1.52 -12.89 -9.97
C PRO A 183 1.05 -14.16 -9.25
N ILE A 184 -0.22 -14.54 -9.44
CA ILE A 184 -0.82 -15.74 -8.87
C ILE A 184 -0.52 -16.93 -9.78
N TYR A 185 0.20 -17.93 -9.28
CA TYR A 185 0.65 -19.10 -10.05
C TYR A 185 -0.05 -20.40 -9.61
N LEU A 186 -0.62 -21.12 -10.57
CA LEU A 186 -1.36 -22.35 -10.40
C LEU A 186 -0.72 -23.48 -11.20
N GLU A 187 -0.66 -24.68 -10.63
CA GLU A 187 -0.23 -25.90 -11.33
C GLU A 187 -1.30 -26.98 -11.37
N PHE A 188 -1.25 -27.80 -12.39
CA PHE A 188 -2.08 -28.99 -12.53
C PHE A 188 -1.21 -30.14 -13.02
N SER A 189 -1.26 -31.27 -12.30
CA SER A 189 -0.55 -32.50 -12.66
C SER A 189 -1.48 -33.71 -12.60
N ASP A 190 -1.55 -34.47 -13.69
CA ASP A 190 -2.13 -35.82 -13.77
C ASP A 190 -1.14 -36.80 -14.44
N ASP A 191 -1.52 -38.08 -14.61
CA ASP A 191 -0.66 -39.11 -15.22
C ASP A 191 -0.14 -38.78 -16.64
N LYS A 192 -0.74 -37.80 -17.33
CA LYS A 192 -0.46 -37.46 -18.74
C LYS A 192 -0.19 -35.97 -18.99
N SER A 193 -0.45 -35.10 -18.02
CA SER A 193 -0.51 -33.64 -18.19
C SER A 193 0.08 -32.90 -17.01
N HIS A 194 1.14 -32.13 -17.26
CA HIS A 194 1.73 -31.19 -16.31
C HIS A 194 1.60 -29.78 -16.89
N LYS A 195 0.75 -28.95 -16.30
CA LYS A 195 0.38 -27.63 -16.83
C LYS A 195 0.48 -26.55 -15.76
N PHE A 196 0.78 -25.33 -16.18
CA PHE A 196 0.76 -24.16 -15.33
C PHE A 196 -0.22 -23.10 -15.86
N TYR A 197 -0.69 -22.24 -14.96
CA TYR A 197 -1.53 -21.09 -15.26
C TYR A 197 -1.18 -19.96 -14.28
N GLU A 198 -0.74 -18.83 -14.79
CA GLU A 198 -0.33 -17.64 -14.03
C GLU A 198 -1.25 -16.48 -14.38
N VAL A 199 -1.62 -15.68 -13.38
CA VAL A 199 -2.47 -14.49 -13.53
C VAL A 199 -1.79 -13.31 -12.86
N THR A 200 -1.61 -12.22 -13.60
CA THR A 200 -1.05 -10.96 -13.08
C THR A 200 -2.03 -9.82 -13.35
N VAL A 201 -2.25 -8.95 -12.38
CA VAL A 201 -3.11 -7.77 -12.54
C VAL A 201 -2.25 -6.50 -12.42
N SER A 202 -2.15 -5.76 -13.52
CA SER A 202 -1.42 -4.49 -13.62
C SER A 202 -2.42 -3.40 -14.00
N GLY A 203 -2.86 -2.62 -13.01
CA GLY A 203 -3.91 -1.62 -13.19
C GLY A 203 -5.17 -2.17 -13.83
N LEU A 204 -5.45 -1.73 -15.06
CA LEU A 204 -6.62 -2.11 -15.84
C LEU A 204 -6.43 -3.43 -16.62
N THR A 205 -5.21 -3.98 -16.66
CA THR A 205 -4.88 -5.13 -17.51
C THR A 205 -4.60 -6.38 -16.69
N VAL A 206 -5.30 -7.46 -17.03
CA VAL A 206 -5.03 -8.80 -16.53
C VAL A 206 -4.23 -9.56 -17.58
N THR A 207 -3.07 -10.07 -17.19
CA THR A 207 -2.22 -10.92 -18.02
C THR A 207 -2.34 -12.37 -17.55
N PHE A 208 -2.53 -13.28 -18.49
CA PHE A 208 -2.61 -14.72 -18.26
C PHE A 208 -1.44 -15.40 -18.96
N ARG A 209 -0.66 -16.21 -18.24
CA ARG A 209 0.39 -17.04 -18.83
C ARG A 209 0.13 -18.51 -18.54
N TYR A 210 0.07 -19.36 -19.57
CA TYR A 210 -0.29 -20.76 -19.38
C TYR A 210 0.41 -21.69 -20.35
N GLY A 211 0.69 -22.92 -19.93
CA GLY A 211 1.43 -23.85 -20.76
C GLY A 211 1.71 -25.18 -20.09
N ARG A 212 2.57 -25.99 -20.71
CA ARG A 212 3.14 -27.15 -20.05
C ARG A 212 4.25 -26.70 -19.11
N ILE A 213 4.35 -27.31 -17.94
CA ILE A 213 5.43 -27.04 -16.98
C ILE A 213 6.78 -27.29 -17.68
N GLY A 214 7.74 -26.38 -17.50
CA GLY A 214 9.04 -26.40 -18.19
C GLY A 214 9.06 -25.76 -19.59
N THR A 215 7.97 -25.13 -20.03
CA THR A 215 7.93 -24.35 -21.29
C THR A 215 7.64 -22.87 -21.00
N THR A 216 7.95 -21.98 -21.95
CA THR A 216 7.60 -20.55 -21.86
C THR A 216 6.08 -20.33 -21.76
N GLY A 217 5.29 -21.26 -22.28
CA GLY A 217 3.82 -21.15 -22.36
C GLY A 217 3.34 -20.16 -23.42
N GLN A 218 2.07 -19.80 -23.32
CA GLN A 218 1.38 -18.78 -24.09
C GLN A 218 0.97 -17.65 -23.14
N THR A 219 0.94 -16.43 -23.65
CA THR A 219 0.53 -15.25 -22.89
C THR A 219 -0.64 -14.60 -23.59
N ASP A 220 -1.72 -14.38 -22.83
CA ASP A 220 -2.88 -13.59 -23.23
C ASP A 220 -3.00 -12.39 -22.29
N ASN A 221 -3.59 -11.31 -22.78
CA ASN A 221 -3.94 -10.16 -21.94
C ASN A 221 -5.41 -9.77 -22.16
N SER A 222 -5.99 -9.12 -21.17
CA SER A 222 -7.36 -8.58 -21.22
C SER A 222 -7.40 -7.29 -20.42
N THR A 223 -7.88 -6.22 -21.04
CA THR A 223 -8.01 -4.90 -20.41
C THR A 223 -9.46 -4.64 -20.01
N TYR A 224 -9.66 -4.01 -18.86
CA TYR A 224 -10.97 -3.73 -18.25
C TYR A 224 -11.15 -2.24 -17.97
N GLY A 225 -12.40 -1.82 -17.74
CA GLY A 225 -12.75 -0.41 -17.53
C GLY A 225 -12.41 0.13 -16.14
N SER A 226 -12.06 -0.72 -15.17
CA SER A 226 -11.64 -0.32 -13.83
C SER A 226 -10.73 -1.36 -13.16
N PRO A 227 -9.91 -0.96 -12.16
CA PRO A 227 -9.13 -1.86 -11.31
C PRO A 227 -9.99 -2.94 -10.64
N ARG A 228 -11.13 -2.56 -10.03
CA ARG A 228 -12.06 -3.52 -9.42
C ARG A 228 -12.55 -4.58 -10.41
N LYS A 229 -12.85 -4.19 -11.66
CA LYS A 229 -13.30 -5.11 -12.70
C LYS A 229 -12.18 -6.03 -13.18
N ALA A 230 -10.96 -5.52 -13.31
CA ALA A 230 -9.77 -6.32 -13.63
C ALA A 230 -9.52 -7.37 -12.53
N LEU A 231 -9.56 -6.98 -11.26
CA LEU A 231 -9.45 -7.89 -10.11
C LEU A 231 -10.53 -8.97 -10.11
N ASN A 232 -11.80 -8.58 -10.25
CA ASN A 232 -12.92 -9.52 -10.28
C ASN A 232 -12.80 -10.52 -11.44
N ALA A 233 -12.34 -10.07 -12.60
CA ALA A 233 -12.09 -10.94 -13.74
C ALA A 233 -10.93 -11.92 -13.50
N ALA A 234 -9.84 -11.45 -12.88
CA ALA A 234 -8.71 -12.28 -12.48
C ALA A 234 -9.15 -13.36 -11.47
N TYR A 235 -9.85 -12.99 -10.39
CA TYR A 235 -10.38 -13.92 -9.39
C TYR A 235 -11.35 -14.94 -9.99
N LYS A 236 -12.21 -14.52 -10.93
CA LYS A 236 -13.09 -15.45 -11.65
C LYS A 236 -12.29 -16.50 -12.41
N LYS A 237 -11.21 -16.10 -13.09
CA LYS A 237 -10.34 -17.03 -13.83
C LYS A 237 -9.55 -17.97 -12.92
N ILE A 238 -9.07 -17.48 -11.78
CA ILE A 238 -8.40 -18.29 -10.77
C ILE A 238 -9.37 -19.35 -10.23
N ASN A 239 -10.57 -18.94 -9.80
CA ASN A 239 -11.59 -19.85 -9.28
C ASN A 239 -12.07 -20.88 -10.32
N GLU A 240 -12.16 -20.50 -11.60
CA GLU A 240 -12.43 -21.44 -12.70
C GLU A 240 -11.34 -22.53 -12.84
N LYS A 241 -10.08 -22.21 -12.54
CA LYS A 241 -8.94 -23.13 -12.62
C LYS A 241 -8.84 -24.01 -11.38
N LEU A 242 -9.03 -23.44 -10.18
CA LEU A 242 -9.08 -24.20 -8.93
C LEU A 242 -10.18 -25.28 -8.97
N LYS A 243 -11.38 -24.94 -9.47
CA LYS A 243 -12.47 -25.91 -9.68
C LYS A 243 -12.13 -27.04 -10.67
N LYS A 244 -11.12 -26.86 -11.53
CA LYS A 244 -10.63 -27.86 -12.49
C LYS A 244 -9.48 -28.70 -11.93
N GLY A 245 -9.17 -28.56 -10.64
CA GLY A 245 -8.12 -29.31 -9.96
C GLY A 245 -6.73 -28.69 -10.06
N TYR A 246 -6.61 -27.43 -10.52
CA TYR A 246 -5.35 -26.71 -10.36
C TYR A 246 -5.15 -26.39 -8.88
N VAL A 247 -3.90 -26.45 -8.42
CA VAL A 247 -3.49 -26.10 -7.06
C VAL A 247 -2.72 -24.78 -7.08
N LEU A 248 -2.96 -23.94 -6.08
CA LEU A 248 -2.21 -22.73 -5.85
C LEU A 248 -0.83 -23.09 -5.31
N LEU A 249 0.23 -22.58 -5.93
CA LEU A 249 1.57 -22.68 -5.39
C LEU A 249 2.11 -21.27 -5.12
N PRO A 250 2.48 -20.94 -3.88
CA PRO A 250 3.34 -19.79 -3.64
C PRO A 250 4.66 -20.07 -4.39
N LYS A 251 5.13 -19.11 -5.20
CA LYS A 251 6.37 -19.29 -5.95
C LYS A 251 7.51 -19.57 -4.98
N GLY A 252 8.08 -20.78 -5.04
CA GLY A 252 9.16 -21.13 -4.11
C GLY A 252 9.80 -22.52 -4.25
N LYS A 253 9.88 -23.15 -5.44
CA LYS A 253 10.90 -24.20 -5.75
C LYS A 253 11.17 -24.32 -7.26
N PRO A 254 12.42 -24.20 -7.74
CA PRO A 254 12.80 -24.64 -9.08
C PRO A 254 13.06 -26.16 -9.10
N SER A 255 12.32 -26.92 -9.93
CA SER A 255 12.63 -28.32 -10.27
C SER A 255 13.68 -28.42 -11.39
N PRO A 256 14.59 -29.41 -11.36
CA PRO A 256 15.80 -29.42 -12.18
C PRO A 256 15.59 -30.09 -13.53
N SER A 257 15.33 -29.31 -14.58
CA SER A 257 15.77 -29.67 -15.95
C SER A 257 15.46 -28.55 -16.94
N GLN A 258 16.50 -28.17 -17.70
CA GLN A 258 16.50 -27.33 -18.91
C GLN A 258 16.65 -25.80 -18.73
N TYR A 259 17.87 -25.36 -18.40
CA TYR A 259 18.45 -24.14 -18.99
C TYR A 259 19.81 -24.49 -19.60
N SER A 260 19.86 -24.51 -20.93
CA SER A 260 21.07 -24.31 -21.70
C SER A 260 21.07 -22.86 -22.17
N GLY A 261 22.03 -22.07 -21.67
CA GLY A 261 22.62 -20.95 -22.42
C GLY A 261 21.87 -19.63 -22.45
N ALA A 262 21.59 -19.02 -21.29
CA ALA A 262 21.69 -17.58 -21.06
C ALA A 262 21.61 -17.36 -19.53
N PRO A 263 22.51 -16.57 -18.91
CA PRO A 263 22.45 -16.35 -17.47
C PRO A 263 21.19 -15.52 -17.16
N LEU A 264 20.31 -16.08 -16.31
CA LEU A 264 19.45 -15.25 -15.47
C LEU A 264 20.34 -14.37 -14.58
N PRO A 265 19.85 -13.22 -14.10
CA PRO A 265 20.53 -12.46 -13.06
C PRO A 265 20.65 -13.36 -11.83
N THR A 266 21.84 -13.93 -11.67
CA THR A 266 22.28 -14.59 -10.45
C THR A 266 22.23 -13.55 -9.34
N GLN A 267 21.47 -13.84 -8.27
CA GLN A 267 21.65 -13.30 -6.93
C GLN A 267 21.83 -11.77 -6.83
N ILE A 268 20.77 -11.06 -6.41
CA ILE A 268 21.00 -9.96 -5.45
C ILE A 268 21.16 -10.61 -4.07
N VAL A 269 22.23 -11.39 -3.93
CA VAL A 269 22.90 -11.55 -2.65
C VAL A 269 24.11 -10.65 -2.82
N ASN A 270 24.07 -9.49 -2.18
CA ASN A 270 25.24 -8.69 -1.80
C ASN A 270 26.35 -8.60 -2.85
N ASP A 271 26.28 -7.60 -3.73
CA ASP A 271 27.49 -7.04 -4.36
C ASP A 271 27.41 -5.50 -4.43
N SER A 272 26.82 -4.87 -3.41
CA SER A 272 27.48 -3.67 -2.90
C SER A 272 28.70 -4.19 -2.14
N PRO A 273 29.94 -3.81 -2.51
CA PRO A 273 31.18 -4.33 -1.91
C PRO A 273 31.32 -4.07 -0.40
N ASN A 274 30.33 -3.40 0.22
CA ASN A 274 30.25 -3.09 1.64
C ASN A 274 29.13 -3.85 2.40
N SER A 275 28.23 -4.60 1.75
CA SER A 275 27.12 -5.28 2.44
C SER A 275 27.59 -6.52 3.20
N ASN A 276 27.44 -6.50 4.54
CA ASN A 276 27.88 -7.59 5.43
C ASN A 276 26.72 -8.24 6.21
N LEU A 277 25.47 -7.80 5.97
CA LEU A 277 24.28 -8.32 6.59
C LEU A 277 23.47 -9.13 5.57
N ASN A 278 23.07 -10.35 5.94
CA ASN A 278 22.15 -11.16 5.16
C ASN A 278 20.75 -11.08 5.78
N ILE A 279 19.84 -10.32 5.18
CA ILE A 279 18.49 -10.11 5.73
C ILE A 279 17.62 -11.38 5.70
N THR A 280 17.90 -12.31 4.78
CA THR A 280 17.10 -13.55 4.64
C THR A 280 17.11 -14.43 5.90
N GLN A 281 18.09 -14.27 6.78
CA GLN A 281 18.14 -14.97 8.06
C GLN A 281 17.04 -14.51 9.05
N PHE A 282 16.46 -13.34 8.81
CA PHE A 282 15.42 -12.73 9.64
C PHE A 282 14.02 -12.91 9.09
N VAL A 283 13.86 -13.38 7.86
CA VAL A 283 12.56 -13.62 7.25
C VAL A 283 11.78 -14.64 8.08
N ARG A 284 10.50 -14.35 8.32
CA ARG A 284 9.57 -15.24 9.03
C ARG A 284 8.38 -15.56 8.13
N PRO A 285 7.77 -16.74 8.29
CA PRO A 285 6.49 -16.99 7.66
C PRO A 285 5.39 -16.15 8.33
N ALA A 286 4.48 -15.62 7.51
CA ALA A 286 3.19 -15.07 7.92
C ALA A 286 2.08 -15.72 7.09
N TRP A 287 0.82 -15.61 7.54
CA TRP A 287 -0.30 -16.26 6.84
C TRP A 287 -1.45 -15.30 6.59
N LYS A 288 -1.75 -15.07 5.32
CA LYS A 288 -2.91 -14.28 4.88
C LYS A 288 -4.16 -15.15 4.94
N PRO A 289 -5.29 -14.66 5.48
CA PRO A 289 -6.52 -15.41 5.55
C PRO A 289 -7.17 -15.50 4.16
N ILE A 290 -7.60 -16.69 3.77
CA ILE A 290 -8.50 -16.90 2.63
C ILE A 290 -9.90 -17.03 3.18
N VAL A 291 -10.81 -16.14 2.74
CA VAL A 291 -12.15 -16.01 3.30
C VAL A 291 -13.27 -16.35 2.31
N ILE A 292 -14.41 -16.75 2.88
CA ILE A 292 -15.69 -16.80 2.18
C ILE A 292 -16.72 -15.94 2.92
N GLU A 293 -17.62 -15.31 2.18
CA GLU A 293 -18.76 -14.59 2.76
C GLU A 293 -19.68 -15.55 3.52
N GLY A 294 -20.11 -15.13 4.71
CA GLY A 294 -21.07 -15.85 5.54
C GLY A 294 -20.55 -16.28 6.90
N ASP A 295 -21.49 -16.41 7.82
CA ASP A 295 -21.26 -16.87 9.18
C ASP A 295 -21.39 -18.40 9.25
N SER A 296 -20.24 -19.08 9.33
CA SER A 296 -20.19 -20.55 9.41
C SER A 296 -20.31 -21.05 10.86
N ASP A 297 -19.66 -22.18 11.16
CA ASP A 297 -19.66 -22.79 12.49
C ASP A 297 -19.18 -21.81 13.57
N ARG A 298 -19.70 -21.94 14.80
CA ARG A 298 -19.33 -21.07 15.93
C ARG A 298 -17.88 -21.24 16.34
N LEU A 299 -17.27 -22.38 16.03
CA LEU A 299 -15.88 -22.68 16.32
C LEU A 299 -14.95 -22.27 15.17
N ALA A 300 -15.47 -21.78 14.04
CA ALA A 300 -14.64 -21.40 12.90
C ALA A 300 -13.80 -20.15 13.19
N SER A 301 -12.64 -20.08 12.56
CA SER A 301 -11.91 -18.82 12.40
C SER A 301 -12.70 -17.90 11.48
N LYS A 302 -12.91 -16.64 11.87
CA LYS A 302 -13.79 -15.72 11.14
C LYS A 302 -13.51 -14.26 11.50
N PHE A 303 -13.85 -13.38 10.57
CA PHE A 303 -14.05 -11.97 10.78
C PHE A 303 -15.54 -11.71 11.04
N SER A 304 -15.85 -10.94 12.08
CA SER A 304 -17.23 -10.70 12.51
C SER A 304 -18.06 -12.00 12.65
N GLY A 305 -19.37 -11.91 12.51
CA GLY A 305 -20.30 -13.02 12.70
C GLY A 305 -20.56 -13.35 14.17
N ARG A 306 -21.23 -14.47 14.40
CA ARG A 306 -21.58 -14.94 15.74
C ARG A 306 -20.37 -15.64 16.38
N PRO A 307 -19.83 -15.09 17.49
CA PRO A 307 -18.81 -15.78 18.27
C PRO A 307 -19.39 -17.04 18.92
N TRP A 308 -18.51 -17.96 19.29
CA TRP A 308 -18.85 -18.92 20.34
C TRP A 308 -18.87 -18.21 21.70
N LEU A 309 -19.93 -18.43 22.49
CA LEU A 309 -20.05 -17.91 23.86
C LEU A 309 -20.42 -19.06 24.79
N GLY A 310 -20.02 -18.98 26.06
CA GLY A 310 -20.39 -19.99 27.06
C GLY A 310 -21.91 -20.05 27.29
N ILE A 311 -22.45 -21.19 27.75
CA ILE A 311 -23.91 -21.43 27.81
C ILE A 311 -24.70 -20.39 28.63
N ASP A 312 -24.09 -19.85 29.69
CA ASP A 312 -24.65 -18.83 30.57
C ASP A 312 -24.04 -17.44 30.33
N GLU A 313 -23.25 -17.29 29.27
CA GLU A 313 -22.55 -16.05 28.95
C GLU A 313 -23.45 -15.11 28.16
N THR A 314 -23.57 -13.88 28.63
CA THR A 314 -24.23 -12.79 27.89
C THR A 314 -23.29 -12.21 26.84
N TRP A 315 -23.84 -11.44 25.90
CA TRP A 315 -23.02 -10.74 24.91
C TRP A 315 -21.97 -9.84 25.60
N PRO A 316 -20.69 -9.86 25.18
CA PRO A 316 -19.65 -9.04 25.81
C PRO A 316 -19.93 -7.54 25.69
N GLY A 317 -19.98 -6.85 26.83
CA GLY A 317 -20.06 -5.38 26.89
C GLY A 317 -18.69 -4.72 26.93
N CYS A 318 -18.62 -3.48 26.43
CA CYS A 318 -17.43 -2.64 26.40
C CYS A 318 -16.97 -2.28 27.81
N PRO A 319 -15.66 -2.40 28.14
CA PRO A 319 -15.16 -2.03 29.46
C PRO A 319 -15.28 -0.53 29.75
N CYS A 320 -15.41 0.32 28.73
CA CYS A 320 -15.49 1.77 28.88
C CYS A 320 -16.94 2.27 29.01
N CYS A 321 -17.82 1.87 28.08
CA CYS A 321 -19.19 2.39 28.00
C CYS A 321 -20.29 1.35 28.29
N ALA A 322 -19.93 0.09 28.53
CA ALA A 322 -20.84 -1.05 28.72
C ALA A 322 -21.75 -1.42 27.53
N GLU A 323 -21.72 -0.68 26.42
CA GLU A 323 -22.44 -1.03 25.19
C GLU A 323 -21.96 -2.37 24.62
N PRO A 324 -22.81 -3.12 23.89
CA PRO A 324 -22.42 -4.39 23.27
C PRO A 324 -21.23 -4.22 22.32
N LEU A 325 -20.24 -5.11 22.42
CA LEU A 325 -19.07 -5.08 21.56
C LEU A 325 -19.31 -5.82 20.24
N GLN A 326 -18.73 -5.33 19.16
CA GLN A 326 -18.68 -6.02 17.87
C GLN A 326 -17.55 -7.07 17.88
N LEU A 327 -17.81 -8.30 17.46
CA LEU A 327 -16.71 -9.24 17.20
C LEU A 327 -15.94 -8.76 15.96
N PHE A 328 -14.64 -8.59 16.08
CA PHE A 328 -13.78 -8.28 14.93
C PHE A 328 -13.15 -9.55 14.40
N LEU A 329 -12.56 -10.35 15.30
CA LEU A 329 -11.84 -11.56 14.92
C LEU A 329 -12.11 -12.69 15.92
N GLN A 330 -12.36 -13.89 15.41
CA GLN A 330 -12.24 -15.13 16.15
C GLN A 330 -11.29 -16.06 15.42
N LEU A 331 -10.35 -16.67 16.14
CA LEU A 331 -9.43 -17.68 15.61
C LEU A 331 -9.59 -18.98 16.37
N ASN A 332 -9.78 -20.07 15.63
CA ASN A 332 -9.66 -21.41 16.18
C ASN A 332 -8.19 -21.81 16.23
N LEU A 333 -7.60 -21.74 17.42
CA LEU A 333 -6.16 -21.93 17.61
C LEU A 333 -5.71 -23.34 17.20
N SER A 334 -6.57 -24.35 17.31
CA SER A 334 -6.26 -25.73 16.90
C SER A 334 -6.24 -25.94 15.38
N GLN A 335 -6.78 -25.00 14.61
CA GLN A 335 -6.88 -25.05 13.14
C GLN A 335 -5.92 -24.07 12.45
N LEU A 336 -5.07 -23.38 13.22
CA LEU A 336 -4.05 -22.51 12.65
C LEU A 336 -2.98 -23.33 11.89
N PRO A 337 -2.29 -22.69 10.93
CA PRO A 337 -1.18 -23.33 10.21
C PRO A 337 0.00 -23.58 11.15
N GLU A 338 0.83 -24.57 10.80
CA GLU A 338 2.12 -24.75 11.46
C GLU A 338 3.13 -23.72 10.93
N PRO A 339 4.09 -23.24 11.75
CA PRO A 339 4.32 -23.61 13.15
C PRO A 339 3.47 -22.84 14.18
N VAL A 340 2.67 -21.84 13.78
CA VAL A 340 1.99 -20.94 14.73
C VAL A 340 0.86 -21.57 15.54
N ARG A 341 0.40 -22.76 15.17
CA ARG A 341 -0.66 -23.49 15.89
C ARG A 341 -0.42 -23.63 17.38
N GLU A 342 0.80 -24.00 17.77
CA GLU A 342 1.16 -24.23 19.18
C GLU A 342 1.61 -22.94 19.88
N GLU A 343 1.66 -21.82 19.15
CA GLU A 343 2.22 -20.60 19.70
C GLU A 343 1.25 -19.90 20.64
N PHE A 344 -0.01 -19.70 20.26
CA PHE A 344 -0.90 -18.74 20.94
C PHE A 344 -1.76 -19.32 22.07
N GLY A 345 -1.57 -20.60 22.39
CA GLY A 345 -2.38 -21.35 23.36
C GLY A 345 -3.42 -22.24 22.67
N THR A 346 -4.44 -22.68 23.40
CA THR A 346 -5.48 -23.59 22.90
C THR A 346 -6.87 -22.97 23.00
N GLY A 347 -7.81 -23.40 22.17
CA GLY A 347 -9.20 -22.94 22.20
C GLY A 347 -9.50 -21.89 21.12
N LEU A 348 -10.34 -20.92 21.45
CA LEU A 348 -10.74 -19.82 20.56
C LEU A 348 -10.16 -18.51 21.08
N LEU A 349 -9.33 -17.84 20.28
CA LEU A 349 -8.98 -16.45 20.52
C LEU A 349 -10.10 -15.58 19.95
N GLN A 350 -10.57 -14.62 20.73
CA GLN A 350 -11.62 -13.68 20.33
C GLN A 350 -11.17 -12.26 20.63
N MET A 351 -11.36 -11.38 19.66
CA MET A 351 -11.16 -9.95 19.79
C MET A 351 -12.45 -9.21 19.44
N PHE A 352 -12.94 -8.48 20.41
CA PHE A 352 -14.14 -7.66 20.33
C PHE A 352 -13.75 -6.18 20.41
N HIS A 353 -14.43 -5.32 19.64
CA HIS A 353 -14.18 -3.88 19.57
C HIS A 353 -15.47 -3.09 19.76
N CYS A 354 -15.39 -1.97 20.47
CA CYS A 354 -16.52 -1.08 20.65
C CYS A 354 -16.70 -0.21 19.40
N MET A 355 -17.91 -0.20 18.83
CA MET A 355 -18.25 0.67 17.69
C MET A 355 -19.27 1.75 18.05
N SER A 356 -19.55 1.95 19.34
CA SER A 356 -20.50 2.99 19.73
C SER A 356 -19.85 4.36 19.72
N ASP A 357 -20.51 5.34 19.10
CA ASP A 357 -20.13 6.75 19.11
C ASP A 357 -20.11 7.37 20.52
N LYS A 358 -20.80 6.74 21.48
CA LYS A 358 -20.76 7.14 22.89
C LYS A 358 -19.43 6.80 23.56
N CYS A 359 -18.64 5.91 22.97
CA CYS A 359 -17.33 5.52 23.45
C CYS A 359 -16.28 6.38 22.74
N GLY A 360 -15.67 7.31 23.46
CA GLY A 360 -14.55 8.08 22.93
C GLY A 360 -13.32 7.20 22.64
N PHE A 361 -12.28 7.83 22.10
CA PHE A 361 -10.96 7.24 22.01
C PHE A 361 -10.39 7.06 23.42
N GLU A 362 -10.34 5.81 23.89
CA GLU A 362 -9.86 5.45 25.22
C GLU A 362 -8.60 4.61 25.09
N ALA A 363 -7.47 5.17 25.52
CA ALA A 363 -6.18 4.51 25.53
C ALA A 363 -5.49 4.64 26.90
N GLU A 364 -4.61 3.70 27.24
CA GLU A 364 -3.71 3.79 28.39
C GLU A 364 -2.26 3.53 28.02
N GLU A 365 -1.34 4.02 28.84
CA GLU A 365 0.06 3.69 28.71
C GLU A 365 0.27 2.20 29.06
N GLY A 366 0.82 1.45 28.10
CA GLY A 366 1.23 0.08 28.32
C GLY A 366 2.57 -0.02 29.07
N THR A 367 2.98 -1.25 29.36
CA THR A 367 4.31 -1.48 29.94
C THR A 367 5.37 -1.11 28.92
N ILE A 368 6.16 -0.08 29.21
CA ILE A 368 7.30 0.33 28.40
C ILE A 368 8.31 -0.82 28.39
N TYR A 369 8.65 -1.30 27.20
CA TYR A 369 9.68 -2.33 27.02
C TYR A 369 10.97 -1.74 26.46
N TYR A 370 10.87 -0.88 25.43
CA TYR A 370 11.96 -0.11 24.88
C TYR A 370 11.44 1.31 24.64
N GLY A 371 12.19 2.33 25.08
CA GLY A 371 12.18 3.76 24.67
C GLY A 371 10.92 4.58 24.40
N ARG A 372 9.88 3.98 23.82
CA ARG A 372 8.59 4.54 23.49
C ARG A 372 7.53 4.05 24.47
N VAL A 373 6.59 4.94 24.78
CA VAL A 373 5.39 4.59 25.54
C VAL A 373 4.35 4.03 24.58
N PRO A 374 3.95 2.74 24.68
CA PRO A 374 2.90 2.18 23.84
C PRO A 374 1.53 2.63 24.35
N PHE A 375 0.62 3.00 23.45
CA PHE A 375 -0.76 3.37 23.79
C PHE A 375 -1.70 2.19 23.53
N LEU A 376 -2.14 1.54 24.60
CA LEU A 376 -3.04 0.39 24.55
C LEU A 376 -4.48 0.85 24.47
N ILE A 377 -5.19 0.43 23.44
CA ILE A 377 -6.59 0.77 23.23
C ILE A 377 -7.45 -0.03 24.21
N LYS A 378 -8.32 0.66 24.96
CA LYS A 378 -9.09 0.07 26.07
C LYS A 378 -10.49 -0.37 25.71
N ASN A 379 -11.09 0.21 24.67
CA ASN A 379 -12.47 -0.10 24.25
C ASN A 379 -12.58 -1.42 23.47
N VAL A 380 -11.69 -2.38 23.78
CA VAL A 380 -11.64 -3.72 23.21
C VAL A 380 -11.67 -4.79 24.30
N ARG A 381 -12.00 -6.02 23.91
CA ARG A 381 -11.85 -7.20 24.75
C ARG A 381 -11.21 -8.31 23.94
N ILE A 382 -9.98 -8.67 24.31
CA ILE A 382 -9.26 -9.82 23.77
C ILE A 382 -9.22 -10.91 24.82
N ARG A 383 -9.46 -12.16 24.41
CA ARG A 383 -9.43 -13.31 25.30
C ARG A 383 -9.18 -14.61 24.54
N VAL A 384 -8.77 -15.63 25.28
CA VAL A 384 -8.80 -17.02 24.82
C VAL A 384 -9.83 -17.78 25.66
N VAL A 385 -10.75 -18.47 25.01
CA VAL A 385 -11.79 -19.27 25.66
C VAL A 385 -11.69 -20.73 25.24
N GLN A 386 -12.00 -21.64 26.16
CA GLN A 386 -12.11 -23.06 25.85
C GLN A 386 -13.55 -23.38 25.44
N PRO A 387 -13.81 -23.70 24.16
CA PRO A 387 -15.16 -24.03 23.74
C PRO A 387 -15.58 -25.39 24.32
N VAL A 388 -16.58 -25.40 25.20
CA VAL A 388 -17.17 -26.61 25.77
C VAL A 388 -18.63 -26.73 25.30
N GLY A 389 -18.93 -27.79 24.55
CA GLY A 389 -20.26 -28.01 23.97
C GLY A 389 -20.62 -27.01 22.87
N MET A 390 -21.92 -26.87 22.58
CA MET A 390 -22.41 -26.07 21.44
C MET A 390 -22.38 -24.55 21.66
N GLY A 391 -22.05 -24.09 22.87
CA GLY A 391 -22.12 -22.68 23.26
C GLY A 391 -23.55 -22.15 23.44
N SER A 392 -23.69 -20.88 23.83
CA SER A 392 -24.98 -20.20 23.98
C SER A 392 -25.46 -19.54 22.70
N THR A 393 -26.76 -19.28 22.62
CA THR A 393 -27.41 -18.46 21.58
C THR A 393 -28.03 -17.20 22.21
N PRO A 394 -27.23 -16.26 22.73
CA PRO A 394 -27.81 -14.99 23.14
C PRO A 394 -28.44 -14.31 21.92
N PRO A 395 -29.51 -13.53 22.12
CA PRO A 395 -30.00 -12.62 21.09
C PRO A 395 -28.84 -11.77 20.56
N LEU A 396 -28.84 -11.52 19.25
CA LEU A 396 -27.90 -10.57 18.68
C LEU A 396 -28.18 -9.19 19.27
N PRO A 397 -27.16 -8.44 19.70
CA PRO A 397 -27.35 -7.08 20.16
C PRO A 397 -27.64 -6.15 18.97
N GLN A 398 -27.97 -4.91 19.27
CA GLN A 398 -27.73 -3.82 18.33
C GLN A 398 -26.34 -3.24 18.57
N ILE A 399 -25.65 -2.88 17.51
CA ILE A 399 -24.37 -2.18 17.56
C ILE A 399 -24.61 -0.78 17.03
N ASP A 400 -24.44 0.20 17.93
CA ASP A 400 -24.70 1.61 17.65
C ASP A 400 -26.08 1.92 17.04
N GLY A 401 -27.10 1.19 17.52
CA GLY A 401 -28.49 1.36 17.07
C GLY A 401 -28.89 0.54 15.84
N GLU A 402 -27.93 -0.11 15.18
CA GLU A 402 -28.19 -0.99 14.03
C GLU A 402 -28.16 -2.48 14.40
N ASP A 403 -28.86 -3.30 13.63
CA ASP A 403 -28.86 -4.75 13.83
C ASP A 403 -27.46 -5.34 13.59
N TYR A 404 -27.04 -6.26 14.45
CA TYR A 404 -25.72 -6.88 14.38
C TYR A 404 -25.44 -7.52 13.02
N GLY A 405 -24.25 -7.23 12.46
CA GLY A 405 -23.81 -7.72 11.17
C GLY A 405 -24.21 -6.84 9.97
N THR A 406 -24.94 -5.74 10.20
CA THR A 406 -25.28 -4.77 9.14
C THR A 406 -24.04 -4.08 8.59
N TYR A 407 -23.18 -3.52 9.46
CA TYR A 407 -21.97 -2.82 9.03
C TYR A 407 -20.79 -3.76 8.74
N LEU A 408 -20.60 -4.77 9.58
CA LEU A 408 -19.53 -5.75 9.45
C LEU A 408 -20.12 -7.13 9.17
N PRO A 409 -20.38 -7.49 7.89
CA PRO A 409 -20.86 -8.82 7.54
C PRO A 409 -19.81 -9.87 7.92
N ALA A 410 -20.29 -11.07 8.25
CA ALA A 410 -19.43 -12.17 8.65
C ALA A 410 -18.65 -12.73 7.45
N LYS A 411 -17.35 -12.96 7.64
CA LYS A 411 -16.50 -13.70 6.68
C LYS A 411 -15.80 -14.84 7.40
N THR A 412 -15.98 -16.05 6.91
CA THR A 412 -15.32 -17.24 7.48
C THR A 412 -13.95 -17.43 6.84
N ILE A 413 -12.92 -17.61 7.67
CA ILE A 413 -11.58 -17.99 7.21
C ILE A 413 -11.58 -19.50 6.96
N THR A 414 -11.34 -19.90 5.72
CA THR A 414 -11.34 -21.32 5.31
C THR A 414 -9.94 -21.88 5.14
N GLU A 415 -8.99 -21.05 4.72
CA GLU A 415 -7.62 -21.46 4.44
C GLU A 415 -6.64 -20.32 4.78
N TRP A 416 -5.35 -20.63 4.73
CA TRP A 416 -4.25 -19.72 5.04
C TRP A 416 -3.23 -19.76 3.90
N LEU A 417 -2.92 -18.59 3.32
CA LEU A 417 -1.85 -18.44 2.35
C LEU A 417 -0.57 -18.05 3.08
N GLU A 418 0.41 -18.94 3.12
CA GLU A 418 1.74 -18.66 3.67
C GLU A 418 2.51 -17.71 2.75
N ILE A 419 3.13 -16.69 3.36
CA ILE A 419 3.99 -15.69 2.71
C ILE A 419 5.30 -15.55 3.48
N GLU A 420 6.35 -15.13 2.78
CA GLU A 420 7.58 -14.63 3.42
C GLU A 420 7.34 -13.19 3.88
N ASP A 421 7.70 -12.91 5.12
CA ASP A 421 7.49 -11.61 5.75
C ASP A 421 8.83 -11.10 6.29
N TYR A 422 9.24 -9.94 5.78
CA TYR A 422 10.47 -9.27 6.22
C TYR A 422 10.19 -8.46 7.49
N PRO A 423 11.20 -8.23 8.33
CA PRO A 423 11.04 -7.35 9.49
C PRO A 423 10.75 -5.92 9.05
N ASP A 424 9.86 -5.26 9.78
CA ASP A 424 9.69 -3.82 9.69
C ASP A 424 11.01 -3.13 10.08
N PRO A 425 11.30 -1.92 9.58
CA PRO A 425 12.52 -1.19 9.92
C PRO A 425 12.98 -1.27 11.38
N ASP A 426 12.10 -0.93 12.31
CA ASP A 426 12.44 -0.92 13.74
C ASP A 426 12.70 -2.35 14.28
N ASP A 427 11.94 -3.34 13.80
CA ASP A 427 12.17 -4.75 14.12
C ASP A 427 13.52 -5.23 13.57
N LEU A 428 13.96 -4.76 12.40
CA LEU A 428 15.27 -5.14 11.87
C LEU A 428 16.41 -4.54 12.71
N VAL A 429 16.29 -3.29 13.15
CA VAL A 429 17.28 -2.67 14.05
C VAL A 429 17.39 -3.47 15.34
N GLU A 430 16.25 -3.90 15.89
CA GLU A 430 16.20 -4.76 17.06
C GLU A 430 16.97 -6.06 16.84
N LEU A 431 16.67 -6.77 15.76
CA LEU A 431 17.28 -8.06 15.45
C LEU A 431 18.79 -7.97 15.24
N VAL A 432 19.27 -6.83 14.74
CA VAL A 432 20.68 -6.62 14.40
C VAL A 432 21.48 -6.03 15.56
N SER A 433 20.88 -5.11 16.32
CA SER A 433 21.59 -4.26 17.29
C SER A 433 21.14 -4.46 18.73
N GLY A 434 20.01 -5.13 18.98
CA GLY A 434 19.43 -5.36 20.30
C GLY A 434 18.45 -4.25 20.74
N TRP A 435 17.49 -4.63 21.60
CA TRP A 435 16.43 -3.76 22.10
C TRP A 435 16.94 -2.50 22.81
N GLU A 436 18.04 -2.62 23.55
CA GLU A 436 18.62 -1.56 24.37
C GLU A 436 19.16 -0.39 23.54
N ARG A 437 19.36 -0.59 22.24
CA ARG A 437 19.97 0.40 21.35
C ARG A 437 18.99 1.06 20.39
N LEU A 438 17.75 0.60 20.31
CA LEU A 438 16.71 1.12 19.39
C LEU A 438 16.47 2.64 19.43
N GLN A 439 16.85 3.31 20.52
CA GLN A 439 16.73 4.77 20.65
C GLN A 439 17.90 5.56 20.03
N GLU A 440 18.94 4.88 19.56
CA GLU A 440 20.08 5.51 18.88
C GLU A 440 19.68 5.88 17.45
N ASN A 441 19.55 7.18 17.17
CA ASN A 441 19.09 7.71 15.88
C ASN A 441 19.90 7.21 14.65
N ASP A 442 21.19 6.90 14.82
CA ASP A 442 22.09 6.57 13.71
C ASP A 442 22.11 5.06 13.38
N LEU A 443 21.37 4.23 14.13
CA LEU A 443 21.41 2.78 13.93
C LEU A 443 20.70 2.32 12.68
N TRP A 444 19.63 3.00 12.29
CA TRP A 444 18.92 2.66 11.07
C TRP A 444 19.85 2.81 9.86
N ASP A 445 20.51 3.96 9.74
CA ASP A 445 21.52 4.22 8.70
C ASP A 445 22.64 3.17 8.71
N ALA A 446 23.12 2.79 9.90
CA ALA A 446 24.14 1.75 10.04
C ALA A 446 23.66 0.36 9.60
N VAL A 447 22.38 0.02 9.81
CA VAL A 447 21.79 -1.24 9.33
C VAL A 447 21.59 -1.19 7.82
N MET A 448 21.12 -0.07 7.27
CA MET A 448 20.97 0.13 5.82
C MET A 448 22.32 0.04 5.09
N GLU A 449 23.38 0.67 5.61
CA GLU A 449 24.74 0.57 5.05
C GLU A 449 25.22 -0.90 5.01
N ARG A 450 24.92 -1.67 6.06
CA ARG A 450 25.27 -3.09 6.14
C ARG A 450 24.47 -3.97 5.19
N LEU A 451 23.26 -3.55 4.79
CA LEU A 451 22.49 -4.14 3.69
C LEU A 451 22.97 -3.65 2.31
N GLY A 452 23.82 -2.63 2.26
CA GLY A 452 24.25 -2.00 1.03
C GLY A 452 23.19 -1.11 0.39
N LEU A 453 22.30 -0.52 1.20
CA LEU A 453 21.27 0.43 0.78
C LEU A 453 21.69 1.87 1.10
N ASP A 454 21.48 2.78 0.15
CA ASP A 454 21.88 4.20 0.27
C ASP A 454 20.70 5.16 0.60
N ASP A 455 19.44 4.69 0.67
CA ASP A 455 18.25 5.51 0.99
C ASP A 455 17.06 4.68 1.55
N LEU A 456 16.17 5.34 2.31
CA LEU A 456 14.99 4.77 3.00
C LEU A 456 13.97 4.14 2.04
N ASP A 457 13.72 4.81 0.92
CA ASP A 457 12.70 4.42 -0.07
C ASP A 457 12.99 3.04 -0.69
N ASN A 458 14.24 2.56 -0.63
CA ASN A 458 14.62 1.28 -1.20
C ASN A 458 14.32 0.09 -0.26
N TYR A 459 14.14 0.30 1.06
CA TYR A 459 13.98 -0.82 2.00
C TYR A 459 12.64 -1.53 1.78
N ASP A 460 11.53 -0.78 1.85
CA ASP A 460 10.19 -1.35 1.74
C ASP A 460 9.94 -1.97 0.35
N GLU A 461 10.56 -1.45 -0.70
CA GLU A 461 10.46 -2.03 -2.05
C GLU A 461 11.20 -3.37 -2.18
N LEU A 462 12.33 -3.55 -1.49
CA LEU A 462 13.17 -4.74 -1.58
C LEU A 462 12.83 -5.80 -0.53
N TYR A 463 12.42 -5.36 0.65
CA TYR A 463 12.21 -6.16 1.85
C TYR A 463 10.86 -5.80 2.52
N PRO A 464 9.73 -5.93 1.79
CA PRO A 464 8.43 -5.48 2.27
C PRO A 464 7.98 -6.27 3.49
N THR A 465 7.49 -5.53 4.49
CA THR A 465 6.68 -6.11 5.57
C THR A 465 5.22 -6.08 5.11
N ASP A 466 4.53 -7.22 5.06
CA ASP A 466 3.19 -7.28 4.46
C ASP A 466 2.19 -6.42 5.26
N GLU A 467 1.48 -5.54 4.55
CA GLU A 467 0.58 -4.53 5.14
C GLU A 467 -0.88 -5.02 5.26
N SER A 468 -1.15 -6.28 4.89
CA SER A 468 -2.51 -6.83 4.85
C SER A 468 -2.92 -7.52 6.16
N ASP A 469 -4.17 -7.98 6.22
CA ASP A 469 -4.61 -8.88 7.28
C ASP A 469 -3.73 -10.14 7.28
N LYS A 470 -3.02 -10.39 8.38
CA LYS A 470 -2.12 -11.53 8.49
C LYS A 470 -2.01 -12.10 9.90
N LEU A 471 -1.87 -13.41 9.98
CA LEU A 471 -1.54 -14.16 11.19
C LEU A 471 -0.01 -14.28 11.30
N GLY A 472 0.53 -14.06 12.50
CA GLY A 472 1.98 -14.14 12.74
C GLY A 472 2.77 -13.08 11.97
N GLY A 473 4.00 -13.40 11.57
CA GLY A 473 4.88 -12.48 10.85
C GLY A 473 5.49 -11.38 11.72
N TYR A 474 5.86 -10.29 11.05
CA TYR A 474 6.30 -9.04 11.65
C TYR A 474 5.20 -7.98 11.57
N PRO A 475 4.99 -7.15 12.60
CA PRO A 475 3.98 -6.11 12.53
C PRO A 475 4.42 -5.05 11.52
N ARG A 476 3.52 -4.63 10.63
CA ARG A 476 3.74 -3.42 9.83
C ARG A 476 3.43 -2.19 10.67
N TRP A 477 4.43 -1.43 11.07
CA TRP A 477 4.24 -0.27 11.93
C TRP A 477 4.05 1.02 11.14
N VAL A 478 2.86 1.62 11.22
CA VAL A 478 2.54 2.84 10.43
C VAL A 478 3.29 4.09 10.93
N GLN A 479 3.41 4.27 12.24
CA GLN A 479 4.07 5.43 12.87
C GLN A 479 5.31 5.01 13.68
N GLY A 480 6.00 3.96 13.23
CA GLY A 480 7.10 3.30 13.94
C GLY A 480 6.63 2.32 15.02
N MET A 481 7.54 1.50 15.53
CA MET A 481 7.22 0.38 16.42
C MET A 481 6.47 0.84 17.67
N GLU A 482 5.44 0.09 18.07
CA GLU A 482 4.64 0.31 19.28
C GLU A 482 4.52 -0.95 20.15
N CYS A 483 5.54 -1.80 20.12
CA CYS A 483 5.53 -3.09 20.80
C CYS A 483 5.56 -2.92 22.34
N PRO A 484 4.51 -3.35 23.08
CA PRO A 484 4.48 -3.24 24.53
C PRO A 484 5.18 -4.43 25.21
N GLY A 485 5.65 -4.18 26.43
CA GLY A 485 6.06 -5.24 27.35
C GLY A 485 4.85 -5.94 27.95
N CYS A 486 5.02 -7.21 28.31
CA CYS A 486 4.02 -7.92 29.10
C CYS A 486 3.90 -7.29 30.51
N PRO A 487 2.69 -7.00 31.02
CA PRO A 487 2.55 -6.43 32.36
C PRO A 487 3.00 -7.38 33.49
N VAL A 488 3.22 -8.66 33.19
CA VAL A 488 3.64 -9.67 34.17
C VAL A 488 5.15 -9.95 34.11
N CYS A 489 5.70 -10.31 32.95
CA CYS A 489 7.14 -10.61 32.81
C CYS A 489 7.96 -9.51 32.13
N GLN A 490 7.34 -8.42 31.69
CA GLN A 490 7.96 -7.30 30.97
C GLN A 490 8.59 -7.64 29.61
N ALA A 491 8.75 -8.93 29.27
CA ALA A 491 9.17 -9.39 27.94
C ALA A 491 8.27 -8.82 26.82
N PRO A 492 8.82 -8.60 25.61
CA PRO A 492 8.06 -8.02 24.51
C PRO A 492 6.90 -8.93 24.15
N MET A 493 5.76 -8.32 23.86
CA MET A 493 4.66 -9.05 23.25
C MET A 493 4.96 -9.30 21.77
N ARG A 494 4.48 -10.42 21.25
CA ARG A 494 4.65 -10.78 19.84
C ARG A 494 3.33 -10.64 19.09
N GLN A 495 3.43 -10.52 17.78
CA GLN A 495 2.25 -10.50 16.92
C GLN A 495 1.48 -11.82 16.96
N VAL A 496 0.18 -11.69 17.13
CA VAL A 496 -0.78 -12.75 16.86
C VAL A 496 -1.41 -12.51 15.50
N PHE A 497 -2.03 -11.34 15.32
CA PHE A 497 -2.77 -11.01 14.10
C PHE A 497 -2.69 -9.52 13.79
N GLN A 498 -2.60 -9.17 12.51
CA GLN A 498 -2.69 -7.82 11.97
C GLN A 498 -4.08 -7.61 11.37
N LEU A 499 -4.71 -6.47 11.66
CA LEU A 499 -5.95 -6.04 11.03
C LEU A 499 -5.67 -4.76 10.25
N ALA A 500 -5.66 -4.87 8.93
CA ALA A 500 -5.53 -3.72 8.03
C ALA A 500 -6.91 -3.11 7.78
N SER A 501 -6.97 -1.78 7.68
CA SER A 501 -8.21 -1.07 7.39
C SER A 501 -8.87 -1.55 6.10
N GLU A 502 -10.19 -1.70 6.14
CA GLU A 502 -11.05 -1.97 4.98
C GLU A 502 -10.72 -3.22 4.14
N GLN A 503 -10.04 -4.21 4.73
CA GLN A 503 -9.79 -5.49 4.07
C GLN A 503 -10.90 -6.52 4.34
N ASN A 504 -10.69 -7.42 5.31
CA ASN A 504 -11.73 -8.40 5.63
C ASN A 504 -12.84 -7.82 6.52
N LEU A 505 -12.55 -6.74 7.25
CA LEU A 505 -13.53 -5.94 7.98
C LEU A 505 -13.74 -4.61 7.26
N ASN A 506 -15.00 -4.22 7.07
CA ASN A 506 -15.36 -2.89 6.58
C ASN A 506 -15.22 -1.85 7.72
N TYR A 507 -14.00 -1.70 8.22
CA TYR A 507 -13.65 -0.85 9.35
C TYR A 507 -12.32 -0.17 9.07
N ALA A 508 -12.27 1.15 9.24
CA ALA A 508 -11.05 1.95 9.11
C ALA A 508 -10.51 2.33 10.49
N PHE A 509 -9.23 2.05 10.72
CA PHE A 509 -8.51 2.49 11.91
C PHE A 509 -7.92 3.88 11.64
N GLY A 510 -8.65 4.93 11.98
CA GLY A 510 -8.23 6.31 11.67
C GLY A 510 -8.17 6.53 10.16
N ASP A 511 -7.07 7.13 9.67
CA ASP A 511 -6.83 7.34 8.24
C ASP A 511 -6.17 6.10 7.61
N LEU A 512 -6.97 5.05 7.38
CA LEU A 512 -6.56 3.75 6.82
C LEU A 512 -5.36 3.08 7.52
N GLY A 513 -5.34 3.16 8.84
CA GLY A 513 -4.28 2.58 9.67
C GLY A 513 -4.28 1.04 9.74
N ILE A 514 -3.31 0.52 10.51
CA ILE A 514 -3.14 -0.90 10.78
C ILE A 514 -3.19 -1.14 12.28
N ALA A 515 -3.93 -2.17 12.69
CA ALA A 515 -4.05 -2.60 14.06
C ALA A 515 -3.37 -3.94 14.31
N HIS A 516 -2.88 -4.13 15.54
CA HIS A 516 -2.13 -5.32 15.92
C HIS A 516 -2.69 -5.92 17.21
N ILE A 517 -3.02 -7.21 17.14
CA ILE A 517 -3.29 -8.05 18.31
C ILE A 517 -1.96 -8.68 18.72
N LEU A 518 -1.46 -8.31 19.90
CA LEU A 518 -0.18 -8.76 20.44
C LEU A 518 -0.41 -9.63 21.69
N GLN A 519 0.43 -10.63 21.93
CA GLN A 519 0.33 -11.52 23.09
C GLN A 519 1.70 -11.80 23.71
N CYS A 520 1.74 -11.94 25.04
CA CYS A 520 2.93 -12.46 25.71
C CYS A 520 3.20 -13.93 25.32
N LYS A 521 4.48 -14.26 25.07
CA LYS A 521 4.90 -15.64 24.77
C LYS A 521 4.70 -16.61 25.94
N THR A 522 4.79 -16.13 27.18
CA THR A 522 4.67 -16.96 28.39
C THR A 522 3.25 -16.90 28.97
N HIS A 523 2.70 -15.71 29.14
CA HIS A 523 1.39 -15.49 29.74
C HIS A 523 0.32 -15.37 28.66
N LYS A 524 -0.30 -16.48 28.26
CA LYS A 524 -1.22 -16.58 27.11
C LYS A 524 -2.53 -15.80 27.25
N ASP A 525 -2.83 -15.35 28.46
CA ASP A 525 -3.96 -14.50 28.82
C ASP A 525 -3.62 -13.00 28.73
N GLN A 526 -2.34 -12.65 28.55
CA GLN A 526 -1.88 -11.26 28.48
C GLN A 526 -1.78 -10.81 27.02
N PHE A 527 -2.63 -9.86 26.67
CA PHE A 527 -2.76 -9.29 25.33
C PHE A 527 -2.57 -7.77 25.34
N ALA A 528 -2.22 -7.25 24.18
CA ALA A 528 -2.28 -5.83 23.88
C ALA A 528 -2.95 -5.62 22.53
N PHE A 529 -3.63 -4.49 22.39
CA PHE A 529 -4.17 -4.00 21.13
C PHE A 529 -3.68 -2.59 20.91
N VAL A 530 -3.01 -2.38 19.78
CA VAL A 530 -2.48 -1.09 19.36
C VAL A 530 -2.85 -0.89 17.89
N TRP A 531 -3.03 0.35 17.48
CA TRP A 531 -3.19 0.70 16.06
C TRP A 531 -2.67 2.11 15.84
N ALA A 532 -2.17 2.35 14.64
CA ALA A 532 -1.71 3.67 14.20
C ALA A 532 -2.16 3.91 12.75
N CYS A 533 -2.31 5.18 12.38
CA CYS A 533 -2.67 5.61 11.03
C CYS A 533 -1.73 6.73 10.54
N GLY A 534 -1.68 6.94 9.23
CA GLY A 534 -0.80 7.93 8.58
C GLY A 534 -1.28 9.36 8.76
#